data_AF-A0AA88F6I4-F1
#
_entry.id   AF-A0AA88F6I4-F1
#
_cell.length_a   1.000
_cell.length_b   1.000
_cell.length_c   1.000
_cell.angle_alpha   90.00
_cell.angle_beta   90.00
_cell.angle_gamma   90.00
#
_symmetry.space_group_name_H-M   'P 1'
#
loop_
_entity.id
_entity.type
_entity.pdbx_description
1 polymer ?
#
loop_
_entity_poly.entity_id
_entity_poly.type
_entity_poly.pdbx_seq_one_letter_code
_entity_poly.pdbx_strand_id
1 'polypeptide(L)'
;MKLSKILMLAVLPLALAACSVSTKSVSPVKPPVIAAPDSALMKVCAMPANIGDKPLTQEQVEDLWIADRTAVLECYRRHLALRNYIFDRDDALRGKP
;
A
#
# COMPACT_ATOMS: atom_id res chain seq x y z
N MET A 1 3.38 -53.93 -32.15
CA MET A 1 2.53 -52.78 -31.73
C MET A 1 2.21 -52.72 -30.22
N LYS A 2 2.27 -53.82 -29.45
CA LYS A 2 2.03 -53.79 -27.98
C LYS A 2 3.22 -53.25 -27.18
N LEU A 3 4.46 -53.63 -27.53
CA LEU A 3 5.66 -53.26 -26.77
C LEU A 3 5.99 -51.76 -26.84
N SER A 4 5.90 -51.14 -28.01
CA SER A 4 6.15 -49.70 -28.17
C SER A 4 5.14 -48.82 -27.43
N LYS A 5 3.88 -49.28 -27.28
CA LYS A 5 2.86 -48.56 -26.49
C LYS A 5 3.14 -48.67 -24.99
N ILE A 6 3.59 -49.83 -24.51
CA ILE A 6 3.98 -50.04 -23.12
C ILE A 6 5.23 -49.21 -22.78
N LEU A 7 6.21 -49.15 -23.70
CA LEU A 7 7.41 -48.34 -23.52
C LEU A 7 7.09 -46.84 -23.45
N MET A 8 6.18 -46.35 -24.31
CA MET A 8 5.72 -44.95 -24.28
C MET A 8 4.96 -44.61 -22.99
N LEU A 9 4.11 -45.52 -22.51
CA LEU A 9 3.35 -45.32 -21.26
C LEU A 9 4.23 -45.33 -20.01
N ALA A 10 5.36 -46.05 -20.03
CA ALA A 10 6.32 -46.06 -18.93
C ALA A 10 7.23 -44.82 -18.93
N VAL A 11 7.56 -44.26 -20.10
CA VAL A 11 8.46 -43.10 -20.21
C VAL A 11 7.76 -41.78 -19.84
N LEU A 12 6.46 -41.66 -20.12
CA LEU A 12 5.68 -40.45 -19.83
C LEU A 12 5.66 -40.04 -18.34
N PRO A 13 5.41 -40.94 -17.36
CA PRO A 13 5.44 -40.57 -15.95
C PRO A 13 6.86 -40.25 -15.43
N LEU A 14 7.91 -40.84 -15.99
CA LEU A 14 9.30 -40.49 -15.64
C LEU A 14 9.67 -39.09 -16.13
N ALA A 15 9.18 -38.66 -17.29
CA ALA A 15 9.38 -37.31 -17.80
C ALA A 15 8.65 -36.24 -16.97
N LEU A 16 7.43 -36.53 -16.49
CA LEU A 16 6.69 -35.59 -15.63
C LEU A 16 7.35 -35.40 -14.25
N ALA A 17 7.93 -36.47 -13.68
CA ALA A 17 8.63 -36.40 -12.40
C ALA A 17 9.94 -35.60 -12.44
N ALA A 18 10.59 -35.49 -13.61
CA ALA A 18 11.78 -34.65 -13.77
C ALA A 18 11.46 -33.15 -13.72
N CYS A 19 10.26 -32.74 -14.16
CA CYS A 19 9.84 -31.34 -14.12
C CYS A 19 9.50 -30.84 -12.71
N SER A 20 9.16 -31.72 -11.76
CA SER A 20 8.89 -31.35 -10.37
C SER A 20 10.17 -31.25 -9.51
N VAL A 21 11.27 -31.86 -9.95
CA VAL A 21 12.60 -31.73 -9.30
C VAL A 21 13.38 -30.53 -9.85
N SER A 22 13.07 -30.09 -11.08
CA SER A 22 13.68 -28.90 -11.70
C SER A 22 12.93 -27.60 -11.42
N THR A 23 11.98 -27.57 -10.47
CA THR A 23 11.62 -26.32 -9.82
C THR A 23 12.52 -26.22 -8.60
N LYS A 24 13.60 -25.42 -8.69
CA LYS A 24 14.30 -25.00 -7.47
C LYS A 24 13.22 -24.38 -6.59
N SER A 25 12.86 -25.03 -5.50
CA SER A 25 12.12 -24.41 -4.42
C SER A 25 13.02 -23.28 -3.93
N VAL A 26 12.79 -22.09 -4.45
CA VAL A 26 13.46 -20.89 -3.96
C VAL A 26 13.10 -20.85 -2.49
N SER A 27 14.10 -20.89 -1.61
CA SER A 27 13.88 -20.68 -0.18
C SER A 27 12.95 -19.49 -0.02
N PRO A 28 11.97 -19.52 0.90
CA PRO A 28 10.94 -18.49 0.99
C PRO A 28 11.61 -17.12 0.91
N VAL A 29 11.39 -16.43 -0.22
CA VAL A 29 12.05 -15.16 -0.49
C VAL A 29 11.59 -14.25 0.63
N LYS A 30 12.54 -13.73 1.42
CA LYS A 30 12.23 -12.81 2.50
C LYS A 30 11.36 -11.70 1.90
N PRO A 31 10.18 -11.40 2.48
CA PRO A 31 9.31 -10.37 1.93
C PRO A 31 10.10 -9.07 1.74
N PRO A 32 9.84 -8.33 0.65
CA PRO A 32 10.47 -7.04 0.45
C PRO A 32 10.17 -6.15 1.66
N VAL A 33 11.22 -5.51 2.21
CA VAL A 33 11.05 -4.57 3.30
C VAL A 33 10.55 -3.27 2.70
N ILE A 34 9.29 -2.95 2.98
CA ILE A 34 8.67 -1.69 2.57
C ILE A 34 8.96 -0.66 3.65
N ALA A 35 9.58 0.46 3.28
CA ALA A 35 9.76 1.57 4.20
C ALA A 35 8.40 2.08 4.71
N ALA A 36 8.34 2.51 5.97
CA ALA A 36 7.16 3.20 6.47
C ALA A 36 7.13 4.65 5.94
N PRO A 37 5.94 5.24 5.72
CA PRO A 37 5.86 6.68 5.49
C PRO A 37 6.37 7.43 6.73
N ASP A 38 6.76 8.69 6.55
CA ASP A 38 7.05 9.57 7.68
C ASP A 38 5.85 9.60 8.64
N SER A 39 6.10 9.34 9.93
CA SER A 39 5.11 9.36 11.00
C SER A 39 4.31 10.67 11.07
N ALA A 40 4.91 11.80 10.64
CA ALA A 40 4.24 13.08 10.55
C ALA A 40 3.03 13.04 9.61
N LEU A 41 3.07 12.19 8.57
CA LEU A 41 2.00 11.99 7.60
C LEU A 41 0.80 11.20 8.16
N MET A 42 1.04 10.41 9.20
CA MET A 42 0.03 9.56 9.83
C MET A 42 -0.70 10.25 11.00
N LYS A 43 -0.34 11.49 11.32
CA LYS A 43 -1.02 12.26 12.37
C LYS A 43 -2.49 12.48 12.01
N VAL A 44 -3.36 12.37 13.01
CA VAL A 44 -4.80 12.66 12.87
C VAL A 44 -5.00 14.15 12.57
N CYS A 45 -6.04 14.47 11.80
CA CYS A 45 -6.39 15.86 11.53
C CYS A 45 -7.03 16.51 12.77
N ALA A 46 -6.76 17.80 12.96
CA ALA A 46 -7.44 18.54 14.00
C ALA A 46 -8.94 18.58 13.69
N MET A 47 -9.75 18.46 14.73
CA MET A 47 -11.20 18.65 14.64
C MET A 47 -11.50 20.15 14.60
N PRO A 48 -12.66 20.55 14.04
CA PRO A 48 -13.14 21.92 14.15
C PRO A 48 -13.17 22.38 15.61
N ALA A 49 -12.94 23.67 15.84
CA ALA A 49 -12.99 24.24 17.17
C ALA A 49 -14.35 24.00 17.84
N ASN A 50 -14.33 23.59 19.11
CA ASN A 50 -15.55 23.46 19.91
C ASN A 50 -15.98 24.85 20.42
N ILE A 51 -17.06 25.38 19.86
CA ILE A 51 -17.57 26.72 20.16
C ILE A 51 -18.54 26.78 21.35
N GLY A 52 -19.03 25.63 21.84
CA GLY A 52 -20.06 25.57 22.88
C GLY A 52 -21.36 26.33 22.51
N ASP A 53 -22.10 26.77 23.53
CA ASP A 53 -23.42 27.40 23.36
C ASP A 53 -23.44 28.91 23.62
N LYS A 54 -22.28 29.53 23.81
CA LYS A 54 -22.20 30.97 24.12
C LYS A 54 -22.27 31.81 22.84
N PRO A 55 -22.89 32.99 22.88
CA PRO A 55 -22.85 33.91 21.75
C PRO A 55 -21.40 34.35 21.50
N LEU A 56 -21.00 34.30 20.24
CA LEU A 56 -19.70 34.76 19.77
C LEU A 56 -19.83 36.17 19.21
N THR A 57 -18.80 36.99 19.44
CA THR A 57 -18.61 38.24 18.71
C THR A 57 -18.13 37.94 17.28
N GLN A 58 -18.28 38.91 16.37
CA GLN A 58 -17.81 38.74 15.00
C GLN A 58 -16.30 38.46 14.91
N GLU A 59 -15.49 39.19 15.67
CA GLU A 59 -14.03 38.99 15.75
C GLU A 59 -13.68 37.55 16.15
N GLN A 60 -14.35 37.00 17.16
CA GLN A 60 -14.15 35.62 17.60
C GLN A 60 -14.52 34.60 16.51
N VAL A 61 -15.60 34.84 15.76
CA VAL A 61 -16.00 33.96 14.65
C VAL A 61 -14.94 33.98 13.55
N GLU A 62 -14.41 35.15 13.20
CA GLU A 62 -13.39 35.30 12.17
C GLU A 62 -12.09 34.59 12.55
N ASP A 63 -11.64 34.73 13.79
CA ASP A 63 -10.44 34.05 14.29
C ASP A 63 -10.60 32.52 14.26
N LEU A 64 -11.73 32.01 14.74
CA LEU A 64 -12.05 30.58 14.72
C LEU A 64 -12.10 30.04 13.28
N TRP A 65 -12.70 30.80 12.36
CA TRP A 65 -12.75 30.44 10.95
C TRP A 65 -11.35 30.35 10.34
N ILE A 66 -10.47 31.32 10.62
CA ILE A 66 -9.09 31.33 10.12
C ILE A 66 -8.33 30.11 10.65
N ALA A 67 -8.44 29.82 11.94
CA ALA A 67 -7.82 28.68 12.58
C ALA A 67 -8.28 27.35 11.96
N ASP A 68 -9.59 27.14 11.84
CA ASP A 68 -10.14 25.90 11.28
C ASP A 68 -9.77 25.75 9.80
N ARG A 69 -9.81 26.83 9.01
CA ARG A 69 -9.40 26.80 7.61
C ARG A 69 -7.92 26.43 7.46
N THR A 70 -7.06 26.93 8.33
CA THR A 70 -5.63 26.61 8.34
C THR A 70 -5.42 25.13 8.66
N ALA A 71 -6.08 24.63 9.70
CA ALA A 71 -6.01 23.23 10.10
C ALA A 71 -6.47 22.27 9.00
N VAL A 72 -7.55 22.61 8.29
CA VAL A 72 -8.04 21.82 7.14
C VAL A 72 -7.03 21.78 6.00
N LEU A 73 -6.40 22.92 5.67
CA LEU A 73 -5.41 22.98 4.60
C LEU A 73 -4.14 22.18 4.95
N GLU A 74 -3.69 22.23 6.19
CA GLU A 74 -2.55 21.44 6.66
C GLU A 74 -2.85 19.94 6.63
N CYS A 75 -4.03 19.54 7.13
CA CYS A 75 -4.54 18.17 7.02
C CYS A 75 -4.55 17.70 5.56
N TYR A 76 -5.10 18.50 4.65
CA TYR A 76 -5.15 18.19 3.22
C TYR A 76 -3.75 17.96 2.63
N ARG A 77 -2.81 18.88 2.89
CA ARG A 77 -1.42 18.78 2.38
C ARG A 77 -0.74 17.50 2.86
N ARG A 78 -0.95 17.15 4.13
CA ARG A 78 -0.43 15.92 4.73
C ARG A 78 -0.99 14.66 4.07
N HIS A 79 -2.31 14.59 3.90
CA HIS A 79 -2.95 13.45 3.25
C HIS A 79 -2.59 13.34 1.77
N LEU A 80 -2.42 14.47 1.08
CA LEU A 80 -1.93 14.51 -0.29
C LEU A 80 -0.52 13.91 -0.39
N ALA A 81 0.38 14.29 0.52
CA ALA A 81 1.73 13.73 0.59
C ALA A 81 1.73 12.23 0.91
N LEU A 82 0.90 11.78 1.86
CA LEU A 82 0.74 10.34 2.17
C LEU A 82 0.23 9.56 0.96
N ARG A 83 -0.77 10.09 0.25
CA ARG A 83 -1.31 9.49 -0.96
C ARG A 83 -0.23 9.35 -2.03
N ASN A 84 0.53 10.42 -2.29
CA ASN A 84 1.61 10.40 -3.27
C ASN A 84 2.68 9.37 -2.89
N TYR A 85 3.10 9.32 -1.62
CA TYR A 85 4.02 8.28 -1.12
C TYR A 85 3.54 6.86 -1.44
N ILE A 86 2.25 6.58 -1.24
CA ILE A 86 1.66 5.27 -1.54
C ILE A 86 1.69 4.97 -3.05
N PHE A 87 1.34 5.96 -3.88
CA PHE A 87 1.39 5.81 -5.34
C PHE A 87 2.81 5.55 -5.83
N ASP A 88 3.77 6.38 -5.42
CA ASP A 88 5.18 6.27 -5.83
C ASP A 88 5.75 4.90 -5.43
N ARG A 89 5.47 4.45 -4.21
CA ARG A 89 5.85 3.12 -3.73
C ARG A 89 5.24 2.02 -4.60
N ASP A 90 3.94 2.09 -4.82
CA ASP A 90 3.21 1.03 -5.53
C ASP A 90 3.59 0.99 -7.02
N ASP A 91 3.88 2.13 -7.65
CA ASP A 91 4.35 2.19 -9.03
C ASP A 91 5.77 1.62 -9.17
N ALA A 92 6.67 1.93 -8.22
CA ALA A 92 7.98 1.31 -8.14
C ALA A 92 7.89 -0.23 -7.99
N LEU A 93 6.95 -0.73 -7.16
CA LEU A 93 6.71 -2.17 -7.00
C LEU A 93 6.15 -2.83 -8.27
N ARG A 94 5.38 -2.09 -9.08
CA ARG A 94 4.84 -2.58 -10.36
C ARG A 94 5.86 -2.48 -11.51
N GLY A 95 7.01 -1.86 -11.29
CA GLY A 95 7.99 -1.59 -12.35
C GLY A 95 7.45 -0.64 -13.42
N LYS A 96 6.52 0.25 -13.06
CA LYS A 96 6.09 1.34 -13.94
C LYS A 96 7.16 2.44 -13.92
N PRO A 97 7.46 3.07 -15.07
CA PRO A 97 8.36 4.22 -15.13
C PRO A 97 7.83 5.41 -14.32
#